data_AF-A0A2V2ASF8-F1
#
_entry.id   AF-A0A2V2ASF8-F1
#
_cell.length_a   1.000
_cell.length_b   1.000
_cell.length_c   1.000
_cell.angle_alpha   90.00
_cell.angle_beta   90.00
_cell.angle_gamma   90.00
#
_symmetry.space_group_name_H-M   'P 1'
#
loop_
_entity.id
_entity.type
_entity.pdbx_description
1 polymer ?
#
loop_
_entity_poly.entity_id
_entity_poly.type
_entity_poly.pdbx_seq_one_letter_code
_entity_poly.pdbx_strand_id
1 'polypeptide(L)'
;MPEFPTATAAEIKISFAGVEAKAAFDALDLDRDEGHRRAIHFWDGPRRAADGTVTLPLLERGVILRLRRDDEGHAAERDTDLTVKLRPCPVLPVPWRQAREGADWEFRIEEDRTGPAFTPVLSASLEAEGGPPELRLVEQQRDLLDAAGLTEADLADLTALGPVRAVKWKQDWDELPGSVAIEEWRTDDGLRFLEVSVRSDIADAAEIQARLEQALRERDITPPPFGETKTLAVMTALAQNALA
;
A
#
# COMPACT_ATOMS: atom_id res chain seq x y z
N MET A 1 16.19 -27.53 1.95
CA MET A 1 15.96 -26.29 2.74
C MET A 1 14.85 -25.54 2.05
N PRO A 2 13.86 -24.96 2.78
CA PRO A 2 12.89 -24.09 2.16
C PRO A 2 13.63 -22.89 1.55
N GLU A 3 13.38 -22.64 0.27
CA GLU A 3 13.95 -21.52 -0.47
C GLU A 3 13.04 -20.31 -0.28
N PHE A 4 13.57 -19.25 0.32
CA PHE A 4 12.81 -18.03 0.55
C PHE A 4 12.60 -17.28 -0.77
N PRO A 5 11.44 -16.63 -0.96
CA PRO A 5 11.24 -15.76 -2.10
C PRO A 5 12.28 -14.63 -2.11
N THR A 6 12.81 -14.31 -3.28
CA THR A 6 13.72 -13.17 -3.47
C THR A 6 12.93 -11.99 -4.04
N ALA A 7 13.10 -10.81 -3.42
CA ALA A 7 12.56 -9.59 -3.98
C ALA A 7 13.35 -9.19 -5.24
N THR A 8 12.69 -8.50 -6.17
CA THR A 8 13.33 -7.98 -7.40
C THR A 8 13.69 -6.49 -7.28
N ALA A 9 13.11 -5.79 -6.32
CA ALA A 9 13.36 -4.37 -6.06
C ALA A 9 13.04 -4.04 -4.60
N ALA A 10 13.54 -2.91 -4.13
CA ALA A 10 13.13 -2.29 -2.87
C ALA A 10 12.23 -1.08 -3.16
N GLU A 11 11.22 -0.88 -2.32
CA GLU A 11 10.44 0.36 -2.27
C GLU A 11 10.66 1.04 -0.91
N ILE A 12 11.28 2.21 -0.94
CA ILE A 12 11.57 3.02 0.23
C ILE A 12 10.45 4.04 0.40
N LYS A 13 9.85 4.13 1.60
CA LYS A 13 8.67 4.95 1.90
C LYS A 13 8.87 5.78 3.15
N ILE A 14 8.50 7.04 3.10
CA ILE A 14 8.38 7.93 4.25
C ILE A 14 6.95 8.47 4.27
N SER A 15 6.22 8.20 5.35
CA SER A 15 4.82 8.60 5.52
C SER A 15 4.70 9.68 6.60
N PHE A 16 4.02 10.76 6.28
CA PHE A 16 3.65 11.86 7.17
C PHE A 16 2.16 11.77 7.51
N ALA A 17 1.77 12.21 8.70
CA ALA A 17 0.37 12.18 9.15
C ALA A 17 -0.12 13.56 9.62
N GLY A 18 -1.43 13.82 9.48
CA GLY A 18 -2.09 15.00 10.04
C GLY A 18 -1.44 16.33 9.64
N VAL A 19 -0.96 17.08 10.63
CA VAL A 19 -0.32 18.40 10.41
C VAL A 19 1.02 18.29 9.65
N GLU A 20 1.77 17.21 9.86
CA GLU A 20 3.03 16.96 9.14
C GLU A 20 2.75 16.64 7.67
N ALA A 21 1.69 15.86 7.40
CA ALA A 21 1.24 15.61 6.04
C ALA A 21 0.83 16.91 5.32
N LYS A 22 0.21 17.85 6.05
CA LYS A 22 -0.09 19.18 5.50
C LYS A 22 1.18 19.95 5.18
N ALA A 23 2.10 20.05 6.14
CA ALA A 23 3.32 20.81 5.97
C ALA A 23 4.18 20.27 4.82
N ALA A 24 4.34 18.95 4.72
CA ALA A 24 5.06 18.32 3.62
C ALA A 24 4.36 18.53 2.26
N PHE A 25 3.02 18.51 2.22
CA PHE A 25 2.27 18.81 1.00
C PHE A 25 2.55 20.24 0.51
N ASP A 26 2.52 21.21 1.42
CA ASP A 26 2.76 22.61 1.09
C ASP A 26 4.23 22.85 0.68
N ALA A 27 5.19 22.20 1.35
CA ALA A 27 6.62 22.32 1.06
C ALA A 27 7.04 21.69 -0.28
N LEU A 28 6.31 20.66 -0.73
CA LEU A 28 6.52 20.01 -2.03
C LEU A 28 5.79 20.71 -3.18
N ASP A 29 5.14 21.85 -2.92
CA ASP A 29 4.39 22.68 -3.88
C ASP A 29 3.38 21.84 -4.70
N LEU A 30 2.65 20.96 -4.02
CA LEU A 30 1.73 20.03 -4.69
C LEU A 30 0.39 20.70 -5.01
N ASP A 31 -0.11 20.47 -6.23
CA ASP A 31 -1.47 20.80 -6.61
C ASP A 31 -2.31 19.53 -6.84
N ARG A 32 -3.47 19.45 -6.17
CA ARG A 32 -4.41 18.32 -6.28
C ARG A 32 -5.13 18.27 -7.62
N ASP A 33 -5.16 19.36 -8.37
CA ASP A 33 -5.71 19.38 -9.71
C ASP A 33 -4.72 18.81 -10.74
N GLU A 34 -3.43 18.74 -10.41
CA GLU A 34 -2.38 18.16 -11.28
C GLU A 34 -2.08 16.68 -10.98
N GLY A 35 -2.53 16.17 -9.83
CA GLY A 35 -2.29 14.80 -9.42
C GLY A 35 -3.32 13.79 -9.95
N HIS A 36 -2.89 12.55 -10.14
CA HIS A 36 -3.76 11.45 -10.54
C HIS A 36 -4.65 11.01 -9.38
N ARG A 37 -5.96 11.24 -9.52
CA ARG A 37 -6.96 10.94 -8.49
C ARG A 37 -7.45 9.51 -8.56
N ARG A 38 -7.70 8.93 -7.39
CA ARG A 38 -8.20 7.58 -7.23
C ARG A 38 -9.01 7.42 -5.95
N ALA A 39 -9.98 6.52 -5.98
CA ALA A 39 -10.66 6.00 -4.81
C ALA A 39 -10.09 4.63 -4.43
N ILE A 40 -9.79 4.45 -3.15
CA ILE A 40 -9.27 3.21 -2.61
C ILE A 40 -10.28 2.64 -1.62
N HIS A 41 -10.63 1.37 -1.77
CA HIS A 41 -11.39 0.62 -0.77
C HIS A 41 -10.53 -0.54 -0.28
N PHE A 42 -10.65 -0.87 1.00
CA PHE A 42 -10.05 -2.07 1.59
C PHE A 42 -11.15 -3.09 1.90
N TRP A 43 -10.79 -4.37 1.96
CA TRP A 43 -11.69 -5.41 2.44
C TRP A 43 -11.07 -6.11 3.63
N ASP A 44 -11.85 -6.17 4.71
CA ASP A 44 -11.52 -6.91 5.93
C ASP A 44 -12.83 -7.36 6.60
N GLY A 45 -12.74 -8.20 7.62
CA GLY A 45 -13.86 -8.62 8.45
C GLY A 45 -13.81 -7.94 9.81
N PRO A 46 -14.03 -6.61 9.91
CA PRO A 46 -13.84 -5.88 11.16
C PRO A 46 -14.76 -6.42 12.24
N ARG A 47 -14.23 -6.57 13.46
CA ARG A 47 -15.01 -6.97 14.64
C ARG A 47 -14.69 -6.05 15.80
N ARG A 48 -15.66 -5.88 16.69
CA ARG A 48 -15.43 -5.20 17.97
C ARG A 48 -15.18 -6.26 19.04
N ALA A 49 -14.00 -6.21 19.67
CA ALA A 49 -13.68 -7.05 20.80
C ALA A 49 -14.44 -6.60 22.07
N ALA A 50 -14.44 -7.44 23.10
CA ALA A 50 -15.17 -7.18 24.35
C ALA A 50 -14.66 -5.93 25.10
N ASP A 51 -13.41 -5.55 24.90
CA ASP A 51 -12.78 -4.34 25.48
C ASP A 51 -13.03 -3.07 24.63
N GLY A 52 -13.81 -3.17 23.56
CA GLY A 52 -14.14 -2.07 22.66
C GLY A 52 -13.12 -1.83 21.56
N THR A 53 -12.00 -2.55 21.53
CA THR A 53 -11.01 -2.49 20.44
C THR A 53 -11.59 -3.03 19.13
N VAL A 54 -11.11 -2.50 18.02
CA VAL A 54 -11.47 -2.98 16.67
C VAL A 54 -10.37 -3.90 16.19
N THR A 55 -10.74 -5.11 15.78
CA THR A 55 -9.83 -6.07 15.16
C THR A 55 -10.04 -6.09 13.65
N LEU A 56 -8.96 -6.37 12.92
CA LEU A 56 -8.91 -6.45 11.47
C LEU A 56 -8.27 -7.79 11.09
N PRO A 57 -9.05 -8.89 11.04
CA PRO A 57 -8.50 -10.25 10.93
C PRO A 57 -7.57 -10.48 9.74
N LEU A 58 -7.85 -9.89 8.57
CA LEU A 58 -6.94 -10.04 7.42
C LEU A 58 -5.65 -9.24 7.65
N LEU A 59 -5.78 -7.97 8.06
CA LEU A 59 -4.63 -7.11 8.28
C LEU A 59 -3.70 -7.63 9.40
N GLU A 60 -4.25 -8.17 10.48
CA GLU A 60 -3.50 -8.78 11.59
C GLU A 60 -2.70 -10.01 11.15
N ARG A 61 -3.18 -10.71 10.11
CA ARG A 61 -2.47 -11.82 9.45
C ARG A 61 -1.52 -11.35 8.34
N GLY A 62 -1.36 -10.04 8.16
CA GLY A 62 -0.52 -9.45 7.13
C GLY A 62 -1.12 -9.48 5.73
N VAL A 63 -2.45 -9.66 5.60
CA VAL A 63 -3.15 -9.68 4.31
C VAL A 63 -3.89 -8.36 4.11
N ILE A 64 -3.67 -7.72 2.97
CA ILE A 64 -4.34 -6.49 2.56
C ILE A 64 -5.06 -6.78 1.24
N LEU A 65 -6.38 -6.66 1.26
CA LEU A 65 -7.22 -6.67 0.06
C LEU A 65 -7.64 -5.25 -0.25
N ARG A 66 -7.30 -4.75 -1.44
CA ARG A 66 -7.50 -3.35 -1.80
C ARG A 66 -7.97 -3.21 -3.23
N LEU A 67 -9.08 -2.50 -3.44
CA LEU A 67 -9.54 -2.05 -4.75
C LEU A 67 -9.08 -0.61 -4.97
N ARG A 68 -8.46 -0.34 -6.11
CA ARG A 68 -8.20 1.03 -6.59
C ARG A 68 -9.09 1.28 -7.80
N ARG A 69 -9.75 2.43 -7.81
CA ARG A 69 -10.46 2.96 -8.98
C ARG A 69 -9.89 4.32 -9.29
N ASP A 70 -9.38 4.51 -10.50
CA ASP A 70 -8.92 5.82 -10.94
C ASP A 70 -10.14 6.65 -11.39
N ASP A 71 -10.08 7.98 -11.19
CA ASP A 71 -11.16 8.87 -11.62
C ASP A 71 -11.16 9.03 -13.16
N GLU A 72 -12.33 9.04 -13.79
CA GLU A 72 -12.49 9.23 -15.23
C GLU A 72 -11.85 10.57 -15.69
N GLY A 73 -10.84 10.51 -16.57
CA GLY A 73 -10.25 11.71 -17.18
C GLY A 73 -8.76 11.64 -17.47
N HIS A 74 -8.02 10.76 -16.80
CA HIS A 74 -6.67 10.39 -17.20
C HIS A 74 -6.75 9.04 -17.91
N ALA A 75 -6.20 8.94 -19.12
CA ALA A 75 -6.20 7.70 -19.90
C ALA A 75 -5.41 6.60 -19.17
N ALA A 76 -6.07 5.90 -18.25
CA ALA A 76 -5.59 4.69 -17.63
C ALA A 76 -6.15 3.52 -18.42
N GLU A 77 -5.28 2.64 -18.90
CA GLU A 77 -5.66 1.41 -19.61
C GLU A 77 -6.43 0.42 -18.72
N ARG A 78 -6.56 0.69 -17.40
CA ARG A 78 -7.22 -0.14 -16.39
C ARG A 78 -8.10 0.71 -15.48
N ASP A 79 -9.41 0.58 -15.58
CA ASP A 79 -10.37 1.38 -14.79
C ASP A 79 -10.45 0.95 -13.32
N THR A 80 -10.06 -0.30 -12.99
CA THR A 80 -10.15 -0.84 -11.64
C THR A 80 -9.22 -2.03 -11.42
N ASP A 81 -8.38 -1.94 -10.38
CA ASP A 81 -7.47 -3.01 -9.98
C ASP A 81 -7.83 -3.52 -8.57
N LEU A 82 -8.01 -4.83 -8.42
CA LEU A 82 -8.04 -5.49 -7.13
C LEU A 82 -6.65 -6.03 -6.80
N THR A 83 -6.10 -5.62 -5.65
CA THR A 83 -4.80 -6.03 -5.15
C THR A 83 -4.96 -6.98 -3.96
N VAL A 84 -4.27 -8.11 -4.01
CA VAL A 84 -3.92 -8.92 -2.83
C VAL A 84 -2.48 -8.60 -2.46
N LYS A 85 -2.23 -8.11 -1.24
CA LYS A 85 -0.88 -7.88 -0.73
C LYS A 85 -0.64 -8.66 0.56
N LEU A 86 0.46 -9.39 0.61
CA LEU A 86 0.94 -10.15 1.76
C LEU A 86 2.17 -9.45 2.34
N ARG A 87 2.10 -9.00 3.58
CA ARG A 87 3.18 -8.31 4.28
C ARG A 87 3.14 -8.63 5.79
N PRO A 88 4.11 -9.39 6.33
CA PRO A 88 5.26 -9.96 5.62
C PRO A 88 4.87 -11.04 4.61
N CYS A 89 5.68 -11.20 3.56
CA CYS A 89 5.54 -12.26 2.57
C CYS A 89 5.81 -13.63 3.23
N PRO A 90 4.85 -14.58 3.21
CA PRO A 90 5.09 -15.91 3.75
C PRO A 90 6.01 -16.73 2.82
N VAL A 91 6.37 -17.94 3.25
CA VAL A 91 7.03 -18.90 2.35
C VAL A 91 6.02 -19.37 1.32
N LEU A 92 6.13 -18.85 0.09
CA LEU A 92 5.22 -19.18 -1.00
C LEU A 92 5.65 -20.47 -1.75
N PRO A 93 4.70 -21.26 -2.27
CA PRO A 93 4.96 -22.38 -3.18
C PRO A 93 5.78 -21.98 -4.42
N VAL A 94 6.45 -22.96 -5.06
CA VAL A 94 7.33 -22.74 -6.22
C VAL A 94 6.70 -21.89 -7.33
N PRO A 95 5.44 -22.13 -7.76
CA PRO A 95 4.83 -21.34 -8.83
C PRO A 95 4.85 -19.84 -8.55
N TRP A 96 4.55 -19.43 -7.31
CA TRP A 96 4.55 -18.02 -6.91
C TRP A 96 5.95 -17.42 -6.80
N ARG A 97 6.99 -18.21 -6.54
CA ARG A 97 8.37 -17.68 -6.52
C ARG A 97 8.88 -17.32 -7.91
N GLN A 98 8.36 -17.98 -8.94
CA GLN A 98 8.77 -17.80 -10.34
C GLN A 98 7.78 -16.96 -11.16
N ALA A 99 6.51 -16.88 -10.75
CA ALA A 99 5.49 -16.08 -11.39
C ALA A 99 5.88 -14.58 -11.44
N ARG A 100 5.50 -13.92 -12.53
CA ARG A 100 5.76 -12.48 -12.74
C ARG A 100 4.51 -11.78 -13.27
N GLU A 101 3.87 -12.35 -14.29
CA GLU A 101 2.67 -11.77 -14.89
C GLU A 101 1.87 -12.83 -15.68
N GLY A 102 0.61 -12.52 -15.94
CA GLY A 102 -0.27 -13.18 -16.89
C GLY A 102 -1.01 -12.16 -17.74
N ALA A 103 -2.07 -12.58 -18.46
CA ALA A 103 -2.80 -11.68 -19.35
C ALA A 103 -3.43 -10.49 -18.61
N ASP A 104 -4.10 -10.75 -17.48
CA ASP A 104 -4.91 -9.76 -16.75
C ASP A 104 -4.47 -9.60 -15.29
N TRP A 105 -3.26 -10.06 -14.96
CA TRP A 105 -2.72 -9.96 -13.60
C TRP A 105 -1.19 -9.83 -13.60
N GLU A 106 -0.68 -9.19 -12.56
CA GLU A 106 0.74 -9.01 -12.32
C GLU A 106 1.09 -9.37 -10.88
N PHE A 107 2.20 -10.08 -10.70
CA PHE A 107 2.68 -10.52 -9.39
C PHE A 107 4.12 -10.06 -9.16
N ARG A 108 4.35 -9.42 -8.02
CA ARG A 108 5.69 -8.95 -7.64
C ARG A 108 6.01 -9.32 -6.20
N ILE A 109 7.29 -9.60 -5.97
CA ILE A 109 7.87 -9.69 -4.62
C ILE A 109 8.88 -8.57 -4.47
N GLU A 110 8.70 -7.75 -3.44
CA GLU A 110 9.43 -6.51 -3.24
C GLU A 110 9.85 -6.39 -1.78
N GLU A 111 10.95 -5.69 -1.56
CA GLU A 111 11.39 -5.30 -0.22
C GLU A 111 10.76 -3.94 0.14
N ASP A 112 9.77 -3.94 1.02
CA ASP A 112 9.21 -2.70 1.57
C ASP A 112 10.10 -2.19 2.71
N ARG A 113 10.60 -0.96 2.58
CA ARG A 113 11.31 -0.24 3.65
C ARG A 113 10.53 1.01 4.04
N THR A 114 9.92 1.00 5.22
CA THR A 114 9.13 2.13 5.71
C THR A 114 9.87 2.85 6.83
N GLY A 115 10.06 4.15 6.68
CA GLY A 115 10.69 5.00 7.67
C GLY A 115 9.86 5.12 8.96
N PRO A 116 10.49 5.49 10.09
CA PRO A 116 11.90 5.85 10.23
C PRO A 116 12.82 4.66 10.55
N ALA A 117 12.27 3.47 10.85
CA ALA A 117 13.09 2.29 11.15
C ALA A 117 13.68 1.65 9.88
N PHE A 118 13.00 1.79 8.73
CA PHE A 118 13.36 1.23 7.43
C PHE A 118 13.78 -0.24 7.47
N THR A 119 13.23 -0.99 8.43
CA THR A 119 13.49 -2.42 8.54
C THR A 119 12.95 -3.10 7.28
N PRO A 120 13.79 -3.83 6.53
CA PRO A 120 13.35 -4.54 5.34
C PRO A 120 12.26 -5.55 5.64
N VAL A 121 11.14 -5.46 4.93
CA VAL A 121 10.06 -6.44 5.00
C VAL A 121 9.74 -6.89 3.59
N LEU A 122 9.91 -8.18 3.30
CA LEU A 122 9.43 -8.73 2.03
C LEU A 122 7.90 -8.63 1.98
N SER A 123 7.39 -8.18 0.85
CA SER A 123 5.97 -8.20 0.53
C SER A 123 5.74 -8.85 -0.81
N ALA A 124 4.62 -9.56 -0.94
CA ALA A 124 4.14 -10.09 -2.21
C ALA A 124 2.85 -9.36 -2.58
N SER A 125 2.74 -8.90 -3.82
CA SER A 125 1.55 -8.18 -4.31
C SER A 125 1.09 -8.79 -5.61
N LEU A 126 -0.20 -9.08 -5.70
CA LEU A 126 -0.88 -9.53 -6.92
C LEU A 126 -1.95 -8.51 -7.27
N GLU A 127 -1.77 -7.82 -8.38
CA GLU A 127 -2.76 -6.91 -8.96
C GLU A 127 -3.46 -7.64 -10.11
N ALA A 128 -4.78 -7.64 -10.13
CA ALA A 128 -5.57 -8.23 -11.21
C ALA A 128 -6.71 -7.29 -11.61
N GLU A 129 -7.04 -7.29 -12.90
CA GLU A 129 -8.12 -6.46 -13.43
C GLU A 129 -9.48 -6.92 -12.87
N GLY A 130 -10.27 -5.95 -12.40
CA GLY A 130 -11.67 -6.13 -12.02
C GLY A 130 -12.04 -5.88 -10.55
N GLY A 131 -13.34 -6.04 -10.29
CA GLY A 131 -14.04 -5.99 -8.98
C GLY A 131 -14.80 -4.67 -8.74
N PRO A 132 -16.03 -4.62 -8.19
CA PRO A 132 -16.85 -5.64 -7.51
C PRO A 132 -18.24 -5.85 -8.20
N PRO A 133 -19.06 -6.86 -7.85
CA PRO A 133 -20.03 -6.67 -6.77
C PRO A 133 -19.67 -7.61 -5.64
N GLU A 134 -19.21 -7.00 -4.55
CA GLU A 134 -18.82 -7.65 -3.30
C GLU A 134 -17.70 -8.70 -3.49
N LEU A 135 -16.59 -8.23 -4.05
CA LEU A 135 -15.26 -8.88 -3.99
C LEU A 135 -15.11 -10.20 -4.77
N ARG A 136 -15.29 -10.14 -6.09
CA ARG A 136 -14.95 -11.25 -6.99
C ARG A 136 -13.43 -11.37 -7.20
N LEU A 137 -12.79 -12.25 -6.43
CA LEU A 137 -11.39 -12.63 -6.63
C LEU A 137 -11.23 -13.50 -7.89
N VAL A 138 -10.16 -13.26 -8.66
CA VAL A 138 -9.74 -14.18 -9.73
C VAL A 138 -9.07 -15.43 -9.15
N GLU A 139 -8.94 -16.48 -9.96
CA GLU A 139 -8.33 -17.77 -9.54
C GLU A 139 -6.94 -17.55 -8.92
N GLN A 140 -6.10 -16.75 -9.55
CA GLN A 140 -4.74 -16.45 -9.10
C GLN A 140 -4.72 -15.76 -7.73
N GLN A 141 -5.69 -14.89 -7.45
CA GLN A 141 -5.81 -14.23 -6.14
C GLN A 141 -6.25 -15.21 -5.05
N ARG A 142 -7.19 -16.12 -5.36
CA ARG A 142 -7.61 -17.18 -4.43
C ARG A 142 -6.45 -18.12 -4.13
N ASP A 143 -5.73 -18.57 -5.15
CA ASP A 143 -4.56 -19.44 -5.01
C ASP A 143 -3.45 -18.80 -4.16
N LEU A 144 -3.24 -17.49 -4.29
CA LEU A 144 -2.27 -16.77 -3.47
C LEU A 144 -2.73 -16.66 -2.01
N LEU A 145 -4.02 -16.43 -1.77
CA LEU A 145 -4.60 -16.38 -0.42
C LEU A 145 -4.57 -17.74 0.26
N ASP A 146 -4.90 -18.82 -0.45
CA ASP A 146 -4.78 -20.20 0.04
C ASP A 146 -3.32 -20.55 0.39
N ALA A 147 -2.36 -20.14 -0.46
CA ALA A 147 -0.94 -20.26 -0.16
C ALA A 147 -0.49 -19.48 1.09
N ALA A 148 -1.22 -18.44 1.48
CA ALA A 148 -1.05 -17.69 2.73
C ALA A 148 -1.86 -18.29 3.90
N GLY A 149 -2.54 -19.41 3.68
CA GLY A 149 -3.33 -20.14 4.68
C GLY A 149 -4.71 -19.54 4.93
N LEU A 150 -5.24 -18.73 4.03
CA LEU A 150 -6.60 -18.19 4.11
C LEU A 150 -7.57 -19.20 3.50
N THR A 151 -8.68 -19.41 4.18
CA THR A 151 -9.76 -20.29 3.75
C THR A 151 -10.94 -19.47 3.21
N GLU A 152 -11.86 -20.11 2.49
CA GLU A 152 -13.12 -19.48 2.06
C GLU A 152 -13.91 -18.90 3.25
N ALA A 153 -13.81 -19.52 4.44
CA ALA A 153 -14.47 -19.02 5.64
C ALA A 153 -13.86 -17.69 6.13
N ASP A 154 -12.56 -17.48 5.94
CA ASP A 154 -11.89 -16.21 6.27
C ASP A 154 -12.35 -15.07 5.34
N LEU A 155 -12.83 -15.40 4.13
CA LEU A 155 -13.25 -14.45 3.10
C LEU A 155 -14.77 -14.22 3.07
N ALA A 156 -15.55 -15.00 3.83
CA ALA A 156 -17.00 -15.00 3.74
C ALA A 156 -17.67 -13.72 4.27
N ASP A 157 -17.08 -13.08 5.29
CA ASP A 157 -17.66 -11.93 5.99
C ASP A 157 -16.90 -10.61 5.73
N LEU A 158 -16.28 -10.49 4.55
CA LEU A 158 -15.53 -9.29 4.20
C LEU A 158 -16.48 -8.14 3.87
N THR A 159 -16.21 -6.98 4.45
CA THR A 159 -16.91 -5.73 4.14
C THR A 159 -15.94 -4.74 3.51
N ALA A 160 -16.48 -3.87 2.65
CA ALA A 160 -15.71 -2.79 2.08
C ALA A 160 -15.51 -1.68 3.14
N LEU A 161 -14.26 -1.28 3.35
CA LEU A 161 -13.82 -0.17 4.19
C LEU A 161 -13.34 0.97 3.28
N GLY A 162 -13.98 2.13 3.36
CA GLY A 162 -13.63 3.29 2.54
C GLY A 162 -14.87 4.05 2.03
N PRO A 163 -14.69 4.91 1.00
CA PRO A 163 -13.44 5.13 0.26
C PRO A 163 -12.39 5.93 1.04
N VAL A 164 -11.13 5.64 0.77
CA VAL A 164 -10.01 6.57 0.95
C VAL A 164 -9.82 7.31 -0.36
N ARG A 165 -9.86 8.64 -0.32
CA ARG A 165 -9.56 9.49 -1.47
C ARG A 165 -8.05 9.62 -1.55
N ALA A 166 -7.47 9.25 -2.69
CA ALA A 166 -6.05 9.36 -2.91
C ALA A 166 -5.72 10.20 -4.15
N VAL A 167 -4.59 10.90 -4.07
CA VAL A 167 -4.03 11.67 -5.17
C VAL A 167 -2.56 11.33 -5.27
N LYS A 168 -2.09 10.99 -6.47
CA LYS A 168 -0.72 10.57 -6.72
C LYS A 168 -0.03 11.50 -7.71
N TRP A 169 1.18 11.93 -7.35
CA TRP A 169 2.09 12.69 -8.20
C TRP A 169 3.36 11.89 -8.48
N LYS A 170 4.08 12.33 -9.51
CA LYS A 170 5.45 11.92 -9.79
C LYS A 170 6.28 13.18 -9.95
N GLN A 171 7.42 13.24 -9.29
CA GLN A 171 8.39 14.31 -9.43
C GLN A 171 9.76 13.70 -9.73
N ASP A 172 10.58 14.41 -10.51
CA ASP A 172 11.97 14.03 -10.73
C ASP A 172 12.85 14.87 -9.82
N TRP A 173 13.63 14.21 -8.97
CA TRP A 173 14.54 14.84 -8.02
C TRP A 173 15.96 14.45 -8.41
N ASP A 174 16.81 15.42 -8.74
CA ASP A 174 18.16 15.19 -9.26
C ASP A 174 19.03 14.32 -8.34
N GLU A 175 18.71 14.29 -7.04
CA GLU A 175 19.43 13.54 -6.01
C GLU A 175 19.08 12.03 -6.00
N LEU A 176 18.01 11.62 -6.68
CA LEU A 176 17.44 10.28 -6.63
C LEU A 176 17.38 9.61 -8.01
N PRO A 177 17.57 8.28 -8.09
CA PRO A 177 17.39 7.57 -9.33
C PRO A 177 15.90 7.45 -9.67
N GLY A 178 15.52 7.92 -10.86
CA GLY A 178 14.15 7.81 -11.36
C GLY A 178 13.16 8.73 -10.64
N SER A 179 11.88 8.51 -10.91
CA SER A 179 10.81 9.37 -10.39
C SER A 179 10.50 9.07 -8.93
N VAL A 180 10.37 10.12 -8.12
CA VAL A 180 9.81 10.07 -6.77
C VAL A 180 8.28 10.06 -6.87
N ALA A 181 7.67 9.02 -6.32
CA ALA A 181 6.22 8.95 -6.20
C ALA A 181 5.78 9.65 -4.91
N ILE A 182 4.77 10.52 -5.02
CA ILE A 182 4.17 11.18 -3.86
C ILE A 182 2.69 10.82 -3.86
N GLU A 183 2.14 10.36 -2.74
CA GLU A 183 0.74 9.95 -2.65
C GLU A 183 0.09 10.50 -1.38
N GLU A 184 -0.97 11.30 -1.53
CA GLU A 184 -1.80 11.80 -0.44
C GLU A 184 -3.01 10.88 -0.26
N TRP A 185 -3.29 10.47 0.97
CA TRP A 185 -4.52 9.76 1.35
C TRP A 185 -5.37 10.61 2.29
N ARG A 186 -6.67 10.67 2.05
CA ARG A 186 -7.65 11.39 2.87
C ARG A 186 -8.90 10.55 3.07
N THR A 187 -9.44 10.59 4.28
CA THR A 187 -10.74 9.99 4.63
C THR A 187 -11.74 11.09 4.97
N ASP A 188 -13.04 10.77 4.92
CA ASP A 188 -14.10 11.75 5.17
C ASP A 188 -14.16 12.20 6.65
N ASP A 189 -13.61 11.42 7.58
CA ASP A 189 -13.48 11.74 9.02
C ASP A 189 -12.24 12.59 9.34
N GLY A 190 -11.48 13.00 8.33
CA GLY A 190 -10.38 13.96 8.45
C GLY A 190 -8.99 13.36 8.67
N LEU A 191 -8.82 12.03 8.63
CA LEU A 191 -7.46 11.48 8.54
C LEU A 191 -6.80 11.92 7.24
N ARG A 192 -5.51 12.21 7.35
CA ARG A 192 -4.68 12.66 6.24
C ARG A 192 -3.29 12.10 6.37
N PHE A 193 -2.80 11.51 5.27
CA PHE A 193 -1.44 11.05 5.12
C PHE A 193 -0.84 11.59 3.84
N LEU A 194 0.46 11.82 3.84
CA LEU A 194 1.26 12.05 2.64
C LEU A 194 2.40 11.05 2.67
N GLU A 195 2.60 10.29 1.60
CA GLU A 195 3.71 9.35 1.47
C GLU A 195 4.61 9.78 0.32
N VAL A 196 5.90 9.74 0.56
CA VAL A 196 6.93 9.91 -0.47
C VAL A 196 7.64 8.57 -0.61
N SER A 197 7.72 8.05 -1.84
CA SER A 197 8.34 6.76 -2.12
C SER A 197 9.24 6.77 -3.34
N VAL A 198 10.26 5.92 -3.28
CA VAL A 198 11.24 5.69 -4.35
C VAL A 198 11.45 4.20 -4.48
N ARG A 199 11.46 3.71 -5.73
CA ARG A 199 11.84 2.34 -6.04
C ARG A 199 13.33 2.29 -6.39
N SER A 200 14.04 1.29 -5.88
CA SER A 200 15.46 1.06 -6.19
C SER A 200 15.76 -0.43 -6.36
N ASP A 201 16.97 -0.72 -6.84
CA ASP A 201 17.56 -2.03 -6.66
C ASP A 201 17.81 -2.30 -5.17
N ILE A 202 17.74 -3.56 -4.76
CA ILE A 202 17.89 -3.97 -3.35
C ILE A 202 19.30 -3.66 -2.84
N ALA A 203 20.31 -3.82 -3.69
CA ALA A 203 21.70 -3.54 -3.36
C ALA A 203 21.93 -2.07 -2.97
N ASP A 204 21.15 -1.16 -3.56
CA ASP A 204 21.29 0.29 -3.38
C ASP A 204 20.29 0.85 -2.36
N ALA A 205 19.38 0.02 -1.82
CA ALA A 205 18.23 0.48 -1.05
C ALA A 205 18.61 1.33 0.19
N ALA A 206 19.71 0.99 0.87
CA ALA A 206 20.19 1.76 2.02
C ALA A 206 20.76 3.14 1.61
N GLU A 207 21.42 3.21 0.45
CA GLU A 207 21.93 4.46 -0.10
C GLU A 207 20.79 5.35 -0.58
N ILE A 208 19.83 4.79 -1.31
CA ILE A 208 18.66 5.52 -1.80
C ILE A 208 17.79 6.03 -0.65
N GLN A 209 17.67 5.25 0.43
CA GLN A 209 17.02 5.71 1.65
C GLN A 209 17.69 6.97 2.22
N ALA A 210 19.02 6.95 2.42
CA ALA A 210 19.74 8.09 2.96
C ALA A 210 19.62 9.34 2.04
N ARG A 211 19.64 9.13 0.72
CA ARG A 211 19.41 10.20 -0.27
C ARG A 211 17.99 10.75 -0.21
N LEU A 212 16.98 9.89 -0.04
CA LEU A 212 15.59 10.32 0.08
C LEU A 212 15.38 11.17 1.33
N GLU A 213 15.92 10.73 2.47
CA GLU A 213 15.86 11.52 3.71
C GLU A 213 16.59 12.86 3.56
N GLN A 214 17.75 12.88 2.90
CA GLN A 214 18.50 14.11 2.66
C GLN A 214 17.76 15.07 1.72
N ALA A 215 17.21 14.57 0.62
CA ALA A 215 16.45 15.36 -0.34
C ALA A 215 15.21 16.00 0.28
N LEU A 216 14.55 15.30 1.23
CA LEU A 216 13.46 15.87 2.02
C LEU A 216 13.95 17.01 2.92
N ARG A 217 15.07 16.83 3.63
CA ARG A 217 15.64 17.88 4.50
C ARG A 217 16.05 19.12 3.71
N GLU A 218 16.58 18.96 2.51
CA GLU A 218 16.94 20.06 1.61
C GLU A 218 15.72 20.85 1.11
N ARG A 219 14.53 20.24 1.18
CA ARG A 219 13.22 20.85 0.90
C ARG A 219 12.52 21.33 2.17
N ASP A 220 13.26 21.51 3.27
CA ASP A 220 12.76 21.90 4.59
C ASP A 220 11.71 20.94 5.20
N ILE A 221 11.71 19.68 4.77
CA ILE A 221 10.82 18.62 5.28
C ILE A 221 11.61 17.72 6.22
N THR A 222 11.21 17.68 7.48
CA THR A 222 11.81 16.76 8.46
C THR A 222 11.04 15.43 8.44
N PRO A 223 11.70 14.30 8.12
CA PRO A 223 11.07 12.98 8.22
C PRO A 223 10.55 12.72 9.65
N PRO A 224 9.35 12.13 9.80
CA PRO A 224 8.75 11.97 11.11
C PRO A 224 9.54 10.96 11.96
N PRO A 225 9.62 11.19 13.28
CA PRO A 225 10.39 10.34 14.20
C PRO A 225 9.71 9.00 14.49
N PHE A 226 8.42 8.85 14.14
CA PHE A 226 7.65 7.62 14.27
C PHE A 226 6.90 7.35 12.98
N GLY A 227 6.95 6.11 12.52
CA GLY A 227 6.28 5.66 11.30
C GLY A 227 5.11 4.78 11.69
N GLU A 228 3.94 5.37 11.87
CA GLU A 228 2.73 4.56 11.87
C GLU A 228 2.50 4.08 10.44
N THR A 229 2.24 2.78 10.25
CA THR A 229 1.96 2.27 8.91
C THR A 229 0.64 2.86 8.43
N LYS A 230 0.68 3.77 7.45
CA LYS A 230 -0.45 4.46 6.81
C LYS A 230 -1.69 3.56 6.66
N THR A 231 -1.48 2.34 6.16
CA THR A 231 -2.55 1.34 5.97
C THR A 231 -3.24 0.93 7.27
N LEU A 232 -2.49 0.63 8.35
CA LEU A 232 -3.07 0.22 9.63
C LEU A 232 -3.92 1.32 10.25
N ALA A 233 -3.40 2.55 10.30
CA ALA A 233 -4.10 3.69 10.86
C ALA A 233 -5.41 3.95 10.11
N VAL A 234 -5.34 3.99 8.78
CA VAL A 234 -6.51 4.24 7.91
C VAL A 234 -7.53 3.11 8.00
N MET A 235 -7.12 1.85 7.90
CA MET A 235 -8.06 0.72 8.00
C MET A 235 -8.72 0.65 9.38
N THR A 236 -7.98 0.95 10.46
CA THR A 236 -8.52 0.97 11.82
C THR A 236 -9.62 2.03 11.96
N ALA A 237 -9.38 3.25 11.49
CA ALA A 237 -10.39 4.31 11.56
C ALA A 237 -11.61 4.02 10.68
N LEU A 238 -11.40 3.52 9.45
CA LEU A 238 -12.51 3.10 8.59
C LEU A 238 -13.35 2.00 9.24
N ALA A 239 -12.72 1.03 9.89
CA ALA A 239 -13.42 -0.04 10.59
C ALA A 239 -14.15 0.45 11.84
N GLN A 240 -13.58 1.41 12.59
CA GLN A 240 -14.27 2.05 13.71
C GLN A 240 -15.56 2.74 13.24
N ASN A 241 -15.51 3.44 12.10
CA ASN A 241 -16.68 4.10 11.52
C ASN A 241 -17.71 3.08 11.00
N ALA A 242 -17.27 1.98 10.39
CA ALA A 242 -18.16 0.93 9.90
C ALA A 242 -18.86 0.13 11.03
N LEU A 243 -18.29 0.14 12.24
CA LEU A 243 -18.81 -0.53 13.44
C LEU A 243 -19.48 0.42 14.45
N ALA A 244 -19.67 1.69 14.09
CA ALA A 244 -20.34 2.70 14.92
C ALA A 244 -21.86 2.68 14.67
#